data_AF-A0A202BR55-F1
#
_entry.id   AF-A0A202BR55-F1
#
_cell.length_a   1.000
_cell.length_b   1.000
_cell.length_c   1.000
_cell.angle_alpha   90.00
_cell.angle_beta   90.00
_cell.angle_gamma   90.00
#
_symmetry.space_group_name_H-M   'P 1'
#
loop_
_entity.id
_entity.type
_entity.pdbx_description
1 polymer ?
#
loop_
_entity_poly.entity_id
_entity_poly.type
_entity_poly.pdbx_seq_one_letter_code
_entity_poly.pdbx_strand_id
1 'polypeptide(L)' 'MKRSIIGMYYKTSKKHLQLYLDEMTFRYNTKELRTDKRFEMYLEKTQQKRLTWQSLTAKT' A
#
# COMPACT_ATOMS: atom_id res chain seq x y z
N MET A 1 2.19 -14.12 -7.24
CA MET A 1 0.83 -13.62 -6.93
C MET A 1 -0.02 -14.65 -6.17
N LYS A 2 -0.36 -15.81 -6.75
CA LYS A 2 -1.26 -16.82 -6.11
C LYS A 2 -0.87 -17.21 -4.68
N ARG A 3 0.42 -17.48 -4.43
CA ARG A 3 0.94 -17.80 -3.08
C ARG A 3 0.76 -16.66 -2.08
N SER A 4 1.04 -15.43 -2.47
CA SER A 4 0.87 -14.26 -1.60
C SER A 4 -0.60 -13.95 -1.34
N ILE A 5 -1.47 -14.14 -2.33
CA ILE A 5 -2.93 -14.00 -2.14
C ILE A 5 -3.45 -15.07 -1.18
N ILE A 6 -3.19 -16.35 -1.45
CA ILE A 6 -3.75 -17.44 -0.65
C ILE A 6 -3.09 -17.55 0.73
N GLY A 7 -1.78 -17.31 0.82
CA GLY A 7 -1.01 -17.53 2.04
C GLY A 7 -0.94 -16.32 2.99
N MET A 8 -1.17 -15.11 2.50
CA MET A 8 -1.06 -13.88 3.30
C MET A 8 -2.39 -13.14 3.45
N TYR A 9 -3.29 -13.26 2.47
CA TYR A 9 -4.59 -12.60 2.48
C TYR A 9 -5.71 -13.63 2.62
N TYR A 10 -6.41 -13.63 3.75
CA TYR A 10 -7.53 -14.56 3.98
C TYR A 10 -8.73 -14.30 3.05
N LYS A 11 -8.95 -13.03 2.68
CA LYS A 11 -10.00 -12.60 1.75
C LYS A 11 -9.50 -11.46 0.88
N THR A 12 -9.72 -11.56 -0.42
CA THR A 12 -9.44 -10.48 -1.38
C THR A 12 -10.69 -10.11 -2.16
N SER A 13 -10.83 -8.84 -2.52
CA SER A 13 -11.91 -8.34 -3.39
C SER A 13 -11.33 -7.86 -4.70
N LYS A 14 -12.07 -8.04 -5.80
CA LYS A 14 -11.68 -7.55 -7.13
C LYS A 14 -11.37 -6.05 -7.13
N LYS A 15 -12.10 -5.25 -6.33
CA LYS A 15 -11.90 -3.79 -6.21
C LYS A 15 -10.49 -3.40 -5.74
N HIS A 16 -9.85 -4.25 -4.93
CA HIS A 16 -8.54 -3.96 -4.33
C HIS A 16 -7.40 -4.74 -4.97
N LEU A 17 -7.64 -5.42 -6.11
CA LEU A 17 -6.65 -6.29 -6.73
C LEU A 17 -5.36 -5.53 -7.08
N GLN A 18 -5.49 -4.31 -7.60
CA GLN A 18 -4.36 -3.46 -7.93
C GLN A 18 -3.52 -3.13 -6.70
N LEU A 19 -4.15 -2.81 -5.56
CA LEU A 19 -3.46 -2.50 -4.31
C LEU A 19 -2.62 -3.69 -3.81
N TYR A 20 -3.15 -4.92 -3.93
CA TYR A 20 -2.39 -6.12 -3.58
C TYR A 20 -1.19 -6.35 -4.49
N LEU A 21 -1.32 -6.04 -5.79
CA LEU A 21 -0.22 -6.15 -6.75
C LEU A 21 0.86 -5.12 -6.49
N ASP A 22 0.47 -3.87 -6.23
CA ASP A 22 1.39 -2.78 -5.91
C ASP A 22 2.20 -3.11 -4.65
N GLU A 23 1.55 -3.67 -3.63
CA GLU A 23 2.16 -4.05 -2.37
C GLU A 23 3.12 -5.24 -2.51
N MET A 24 2.77 -6.24 -3.33
CA MET A 24 3.68 -7.34 -3.68
C MET A 24 4.92 -6.84 -4.45
N THR A 25 4.70 -5.94 -5.42
CA THR A 25 5.76 -5.36 -6.24
C THR A 25 6.69 -4.49 -5.39
N PHE A 26 6.13 -3.68 -4.50
CA PHE A 26 6.89 -2.90 -3.53
C PHE A 26 7.80 -3.79 -2.68
N ARG A 27 7.28 -4.88 -2.10
CA ARG A 27 8.09 -5.79 -1.28
C ARG A 27 9.22 -6.45 -2.06
N TYR A 28 8.96 -6.88 -3.29
CA TYR A 28 9.97 -7.53 -4.12
C TYR A 28 11.08 -6.55 -4.53
N ASN A 29 10.71 -5.34 -4.94
CA ASN A 29 11.65 -4.31 -5.39
C ASN A 29 12.48 -3.73 -4.23
N THR A 30 11.98 -3.82 -3.00
CA THR A 30 12.63 -3.25 -1.80
C THR A 30 13.23 -4.32 -0.90
N LYS A 31 13.34 -5.56 -1.37
CA LYS A 31 13.77 -6.71 -0.55
C LYS A 31 15.20 -6.57 -0.02
N GLU A 32 16.06 -5.87 -0.75
CA GLU A 32 17.47 -5.63 -0.42
C GLU A 32 17.68 -4.39 0.46
N LEU A 33 16.66 -3.55 0.61
CA LEU A 33 16.74 -2.37 1.46
C LEU A 33 16.69 -2.76 2.94
N ARG A 34 17.45 -2.03 3.76
CA ARG A 34 17.36 -2.12 5.21
C ARG A 34 15.97 -1.71 5.68
N THR A 35 15.47 -2.37 6.72
CA THR A 35 14.08 -2.28 7.17
C THR A 35 13.65 -0.85 7.53
N ASP A 36 14.55 -0.08 8.15
CA ASP A 36 14.35 1.34 8.48
C ASP A 36 14.11 2.18 7.22
N LYS A 37 14.92 2.00 6.18
CA LYS A 37 14.80 2.72 4.91
C LYS A 37 13.57 2.31 4.12
N ARG A 38 13.21 1.03 4.17
CA ARG A 38 11.96 0.54 3.57
C ARG A 38 10.74 1.13 4.28
N PHE A 39 10.79 1.29 5.60
CA PHE A 39 9.71 1.89 6.38
C PHE A 39 9.58 3.40 6.10
N GLU A 40 10.69 4.13 6.09
CA GLU A 40 10.75 5.55 5.73
C GLU A 40 10.14 5.80 4.35
N MET A 41 10.57 5.04 3.34
CA MET A 41 10.02 5.15 1.99
C MET A 41 8.53 4.78 1.92
N TYR A 42 8.07 3.82 2.73
CA TYR A 42 6.64 3.51 2.80
C TYR A 42 5.83 4.70 3.33
N LEU A 43 6.31 5.38 4.37
CA LEU A 43 5.67 6.58 4.93
C LEU A 43 5.66 7.77 3.95
N GLU A 44 6.69 7.90 3.11
CA GLU A 44 6.67 8.90 2.04
C GLU A 44 5.56 8.62 1.01
N LYS A 45 5.31 7.35 0.68
CA LYS A 45 4.25 6.95 -0.26
C LYS A 45 2.83 7.02 0.31
N THR A 46 2.67 7.29 1.60
CA THR A 46 1.37 7.55 2.24
C THR A 46 1.05 9.04 2.37
N GLN A 47 2.01 9.93 2.08
CA GLN A 47 1.76 11.35 2.04
C GLN A 47 0.61 11.69 1.09
N GLN A 48 -0.20 12.68 1.46
CA GLN A 48 -1.36 13.17 0.70
C GLN A 48 -2.53 12.18 0.53
N LYS A 49 -2.44 10.95 1.08
CA LYS A 49 -3.58 10.01 1.10
C LYS A 49 -4.54 10.23 2.28
N ARG A 50 -4.18 11.09 3.23
CA ARG A 50 -5.00 11.40 4.41
C ARG A 50 -6.13 12.33 4.01
N LEU A 51 -7.36 11.81 4.01
CA LEU A 51 -8.57 12.61 3.89
C LEU A 51 -8.93 13.18 5.27
N THR A 52 -8.95 14.51 5.38
CA THR A 52 -9.46 15.21 6.57
C THR A 52 -10.89 15.66 6.34
N TRP A 53 -11.67 15.81 7.41
CA TRP A 53 -13.04 16.31 7.31
C TRP A 53 -13.10 17.70 6.65
N GLN A 54 -12.14 18.57 7.00
CA GLN A 54 -11.96 19.87 6.38
C GLN A 54 -11.70 19.75 4.87
N SER A 55 -10.80 18.85 4.43
CA SER A 55 -10.55 18.63 3.00
C SER A 55 -11.74 18.01 2.25
N LEU A 56 -12.57 17.22 2.93
CA LEU A 56 -13.74 16.58 2.32
C LEU A 56 -14.91 17.54 2.14
N THR A 57 -15.04 18.51 3.05
CA THR A 57 -16.18 19.46 3.10
C THR A 57 -15.83 20.86 2.63
N ALA A 58 -14.57 21.14 2.32
CA ALA A 58 -14.15 22.39 1.69
C ALA A 58 -14.95 22.58 0.40
N LYS A 59 -15.80 23.62 0.37
CA LYS A 59 -16.57 24.01 -0.81
C LYS A 59 -15.62 24.43 -1.94
N THR A 60 -15.87 23.90 -3.13
CA THR A 60 -15.37 24.45 -4.40
C THR A 60 -15.96 25.83 -4.65
#